data_AF-A0A1A8XHR4-F1
#
_entry.id   AF-A0A1A8XHR4-F1
#
_cell.length_a   1.000
_cell.length_b   1.000
_cell.length_c   1.000
_cell.angle_alpha   90.00
_cell.angle_beta   90.00
_cell.angle_gamma   90.00
#
_symmetry.space_group_name_H-M   'P 1'
#
loop_
_entity.id
_entity.type
_entity.pdbx_description
1 polymer ?
#
loop_
_entity_poly.entity_id
_entity_poly.type
_entity_poly.pdbx_seq_one_letter_code
_entity_poly.pdbx_strand_id
1 'polypeptide(L)' 'MNQTYTAVIKQDADWWIGWIEDVPGVNCQESSREALLQLLRETLIEAIDFNRAEQ' A
#
# COMPACT_ATOMS: atom_id res chain seq x y z
N MET A 1 -4.81 -18.67 2.56
CA MET A 1 -5.52 -17.85 3.57
C MET A 1 -5.81 -16.52 2.94
N ASN A 2 -7.04 -15.99 3.06
CA ASN A 2 -7.37 -14.66 2.56
C ASN A 2 -6.95 -13.65 3.63
N GLN A 3 -5.78 -13.04 3.48
CA GLN A 3 -5.38 -11.94 4.35
C GLN A 3 -6.06 -10.65 3.87
N THR A 4 -6.74 -9.98 4.79
CA THR A 4 -7.33 -8.66 4.56
C THR A 4 -6.43 -7.63 5.21
N TYR A 5 -6.13 -6.57 4.48
CA TYR A 5 -5.30 -5.46 4.93
C TYR A 5 -6.08 -4.17 4.81
N THR A 6 -5.86 -3.25 5.75
CA THR A 6 -6.53 -1.94 5.75
C THR A 6 -5.60 -0.87 5.20
N ALA A 7 -6.04 -0.22 4.12
CA ALA A 7 -5.36 0.94 3.55
C ALA A 7 -6.00 2.23 4.06
N VAL A 8 -5.20 3.11 4.64
CA VAL A 8 -5.60 4.49 4.91
C VAL A 8 -5.27 5.32 3.68
N ILE A 9 -6.24 6.11 3.23
CA ILE A 9 -6.11 6.98 2.06
C ILE A 9 -6.49 8.39 2.46
N LYS A 10 -5.63 9.34 2.11
CA LYS A 10 -5.83 10.76 2.32
C LYS A 10 -5.56 11.51 1.03
N GLN A 11 -6.42 12.47 0.70
CA GLN A 11 -6.12 13.45 -0.35
C GLN A 11 -5.50 14.70 0.30
N ASP A 12 -4.38 15.16 -0.23
CA ASP A 12 -3.69 16.39 0.15
C ASP A 12 -3.45 17.22 -1.11
N ALA A 13 -4.16 18.34 -1.23
CA ALA A 13 -4.27 19.12 -2.47
C ALA A 13 -4.63 18.23 -3.67
N ASP A 14 -3.79 18.24 -4.72
CA ASP A 14 -3.99 17.48 -5.96
C ASP A 14 -3.40 16.05 -5.89
N TRP A 15 -2.93 15.61 -4.73
CA TRP A 15 -2.28 14.32 -4.55
C TRP A 15 -3.04 13.41 -3.58
N TRP A 16 -2.93 12.11 -3.83
CA TRP A 16 -3.42 11.04 -2.99
C TRP A 16 -2.25 10.38 -2.28
N ILE A 17 -2.32 10.26 -0.97
CA ILE A 17 -1.32 9.62 -0.12
C ILE A 17 -2.01 8.43 0.57
N GLY A 18 -1.33 7.29 0.64
CA GLY A 18 -1.86 6.16 1.39
C GLY A 18 -0.80 5.22 1.91
N TRP A 19 -1.20 4.41 2.90
CA TRP A 19 -0.36 3.41 3.55
C TRP A 19 -1.21 2.27 4.09
N ILE A 20 -0.58 1.12 4.33
CA ILE A 20 -1.21 -0.06 4.96
C ILE A 20 -0.96 -0.01 6.46
N GLU A 21 -2.02 0.01 7.28
CA GLU A 21 -1.89 0.10 8.74
C GLU A 21 -1.13 -1.08 9.34
N ASP A 22 -1.36 -2.27 8.77
CA ASP A 22 -0.80 -3.53 9.25
C ASP A 22 0.66 -3.76 8.84
N VAL A 23 1.15 -3.03 7.82
CA VAL A 23 2.47 -3.28 7.22
C VAL A 23 3.28 -1.97 7.16
N PRO A 24 4.09 -1.67 8.20
CA PRO A 24 5.00 -0.54 8.19
C PRO A 24 5.92 -0.57 6.96
N GLY A 25 6.08 0.58 6.32
CA GLY A 25 6.91 0.72 5.12
C GLY A 25 6.12 0.60 3.80
N VAL A 26 4.90 0.06 3.81
CA VAL A 26 4.04 0.07 2.60
C VAL A 26 3.26 1.38 2.55
N ASN A 27 3.80 2.34 1.81
CA ASN A 27 3.19 3.66 1.60
C ASN A 27 3.48 4.15 0.17
N CYS A 28 2.53 4.89 -0.40
CA CYS A 28 2.63 5.43 -1.75
C CYS A 28 1.94 6.80 -1.84
N GLN A 29 2.31 7.58 -2.85
CA GLN A 29 1.62 8.82 -3.23
C GLN A 29 1.41 8.85 -4.74
N GLU A 30 0.22 9.25 -5.18
CA GLU A 30 -0.15 9.31 -6.60
C GLU A 30 -1.08 10.47 -6.93
N SER A 31 -1.14 10.80 -8.22
CA SER A 31 -2.01 11.88 -8.72
C SER A 31 -3.49 11.48 -8.81
N SER A 32 -3.79 10.18 -8.79
CA SER A 32 -5.16 9.66 -8.76
C SER A 32 -5.34 8.57 -7.71
N ARG A 33 -6.57 8.43 -7.21
CA ARG A 33 -6.92 7.44 -6.19
C ARG A 33 -6.75 6.01 -6.71
N GLU A 34 -7.10 5.78 -7.98
CA GLU A 34 -7.00 4.48 -8.64
C GLU A 34 -5.54 4.05 -8.78
N ALA A 35 -4.66 4.97 -9.22
CA ALA A 35 -3.23 4.71 -9.29
C ALA A 35 -2.64 4.43 -7.90
N LEU A 36 -3.03 5.20 -6.88
CA LEU A 36 -2.60 4.96 -5.50
C LEU A 36 -2.98 3.55 -5.03
N LEU A 37 -4.23 3.14 -5.27
CA LEU A 37 -4.74 1.83 -4.87
C LEU A 37 -4.04 0.68 -5.60
N GLN A 38 -3.67 0.87 -6.86
CA GLN A 38 -2.91 -0.11 -7.62
C GLN A 38 -1.51 -0.27 -7.03
N LEU A 39 -0.78 0.82 -6.85
CA LEU A 39 0.58 0.82 -6.30
C LEU A 39 0.63 0.25 -4.89
N LEU A 40 -0.29 0.66 -4.00
CA LEU A 40 -0.38 0.08 -2.65
C LEU A 40 -0.55 -1.44 -2.66
N ARG A 41 -1.31 -1.98 -3.62
CA ARG A 41 -1.47 -3.43 -3.76
C ARG A 41 -0.19 -4.10 -4.23
N GLU A 42 0.47 -3.54 -5.23
CA GLU A 42 1.73 -4.07 -5.79
C GLU A 42 2.84 -4.06 -4.71
N THR A 43 3.06 -2.91 -4.05
CA THR A 43 4.04 -2.77 -2.97
C THR A 43 3.72 -3.67 -1.77
N LEU A 44 2.45 -3.86 -1.41
CA LEU A 44 2.06 -4.79 -0.35
C LEU A 44 2.44 -6.24 -0.70
N ILE A 45 2.21 -6.67 -1.94
CA ILE A 45 2.58 -8.03 -2.38
C ILE A 45 4.09 -8.21 -2.27
N GLU A 46 4.87 -7.25 -2.78
CA GLU A 46 6.33 -7.27 -2.71
C GLU A 46 6.83 -7.34 -1.25
N ALA A 47 6.25 -6.54 -0.35
CA ALA A 47 6.64 -6.54 1.06
C ALA A 47 6.35 -7.88 1.75
N ILE A 48 5.21 -8.51 1.46
CA ILE A 48 4.88 -9.83 2.02
C ILE A 48 5.81 -10.91 1.43
N ASP A 49 6.13 -10.83 0.15
CA ASP A 49 6.99 -11.80 -0.51
C ASP A 49 8.45 -11.67 -0.07
N PHE A 50 8.95 -10.44 0.14
CA PHE A 50 10.26 -10.19 0.75
C PHE A 50 10.33 -10.79 2.16
N ASN A 51 9.33 -10.54 3.00
CA ASN A 51 9.25 -11.12 4.34
C ASN A 51 9.18 -12.65 4.34
N ARG A 52 8.61 -13.27 3.29
CA ARG A 52 8.59 -14.73 3.13
C ARG A 52 9.92 -15.30 2.65
N ALA A 53 10.69 -14.56 1.86
CA ALA A 53 11.97 -14.98 1.34
C ALA A 53 13.12 -14.85 2.35
N GLU A 54 12.97 -13.98 3.36
CA GLU A 54 13.93 -13.83 4.46
C GLU A 54 13.71 -14.81 5.64
N GLN A 55 12.71 -15.70 5.56
CA GLN A 55 12.41 -16.72 6.58
C GLN A 55 12.98 -18.10 6.26
#